data_AF-A0A7W0JIT7-F1
#
_entry.id   AF-A0A7W0JIT7-F1
#
_cell.length_a   1.000
_cell.length_b   1.000
_cell.length_c   1.000
_cell.angle_alpha   90.00
_cell.angle_beta   90.00
_cell.angle_gamma   90.00
#
_symmetry.space_group_name_H-M   'P 1'
#
loop_
_entity.id
_entity.type
_entity.pdbx_description
1 polymer ?
#
loop_
_entity_poly.entity_id
_entity_poly.type
_entity_poly.pdbx_seq_one_letter_code
_entity_poly.pdbx_strand_id
1 'polypeptide(L)'
;MRFDQRIVSQMPLNELWNEYGIVSAKGLRELNASDIAKLLRAGKVRFVVADVGSQLKWIPLDECYGFWKSEVKKHLADPAAENYRESFPDEY
;
A
#
# COMPACT_ATOMS: atom_id res chain seq x y z
N MET A 1 22.21 11.79 3.34
CA MET A 1 21.23 10.92 4.03
C MET A 1 21.18 9.58 3.29
N ARG A 2 21.14 8.45 4.01
CA ARG A 2 20.92 7.13 3.40
C ARG A 2 19.40 6.88 3.33
N PHE A 3 18.81 6.98 2.14
CA PHE A 3 17.36 6.79 1.97
C PHE A 3 16.91 5.34 2.22
N ASP A 4 17.80 4.38 1.98
CA ASP A 4 17.65 2.98 2.36
C ASP A 4 17.38 2.79 3.87
N GLN A 5 17.88 3.70 4.72
CA GLN A 5 17.70 3.63 6.18
C GLN A 5 16.54 4.48 6.68
N ARG A 6 15.83 5.21 5.80
CA ARG A 6 14.74 6.10 6.19
C ARG A 6 13.49 5.28 6.49
N ILE A 7 12.96 5.47 7.70
CA ILE A 7 11.72 4.85 8.17
C ILE A 7 10.53 5.77 7.97
N VAL A 8 9.34 5.18 7.90
CA VAL A 8 8.07 5.90 7.93
C VAL A 8 7.83 6.38 9.36
N SER A 9 7.75 7.69 9.55
CA SER A 9 7.53 8.29 10.86
C SER A 9 6.08 8.70 11.11
N GLN A 10 5.28 8.84 10.06
CA GLN A 10 3.89 9.32 10.14
C GLN A 10 3.07 8.88 8.93
N MET A 11 1.75 8.82 9.13
CA MET A 11 0.74 8.57 8.11
C MET A 11 -0.28 9.74 8.14
N PRO A 12 -0.78 10.23 6.99
CA PRO A 12 -0.40 9.83 5.63
C PRO A 12 1.03 10.27 5.27
N LEU A 13 1.63 9.59 4.28
CA LEU A 13 2.95 9.95 3.76
C LEU A 13 2.91 11.30 3.02
N ASN A 14 3.80 12.21 3.39
CA ASN A 14 4.02 13.46 2.65
C ASN A 14 4.91 13.25 1.42
N GLU A 15 5.82 12.28 1.47
CA GLU A 15 6.80 11.99 0.43
C GLU A 15 6.96 10.48 0.30
N LEU A 16 7.30 10.03 -0.90
CA LEU A 16 7.70 8.65 -1.17
C LEU A 16 9.21 8.62 -1.42
N TRP A 17 9.92 7.58 -0.97
CA TRP A 17 11.37 7.46 -1.20
C TRP A 17 11.79 6.02 -1.45
N ASN A 18 12.88 5.85 -2.20
CA ASN A 18 13.55 4.58 -2.44
C ASN A 18 15.06 4.71 -2.14
N GLU A 19 15.84 3.67 -2.42
CA GLU A 19 17.30 3.66 -2.22
C GLU A 19 18.04 4.80 -2.94
N TYR A 20 17.50 5.30 -4.07
CA TYR A 20 18.10 6.34 -4.90
C TYR A 20 17.69 7.76 -4.49
N GLY A 21 16.62 7.92 -3.71
CA GLY A 21 16.16 9.23 -3.25
C GLY A 21 14.64 9.36 -3.14
N ILE A 22 14.19 10.61 -3.17
CA ILE A 22 12.77 10.96 -3.11
C ILE A 22 12.14 10.68 -4.47
N VAL A 23 11.00 9.97 -4.45
CA VAL A 23 10.18 9.71 -5.63
C VAL A 23 9.10 10.77 -5.68
N SER A 24 9.13 11.59 -6.72
CA SER A 24 8.09 12.59 -6.99
C SER A 24 6.76 11.90 -7.28
N ALA A 25 5.91 11.81 -6.25
CA ALA A 25 4.58 11.23 -6.32
C ALA A 25 3.59 12.14 -5.59
N LYS A 26 2.35 12.16 -6.06
CA LYS A 26 1.25 12.90 -5.43
C LYS A 26 0.11 11.94 -5.13
N GLY A 27 -0.41 11.97 -3.91
CA GLY A 27 -1.66 11.30 -3.58
C GLY A 27 -2.80 11.89 -4.41
N LEU A 28 -3.48 11.05 -5.20
CA LEU A 28 -4.58 11.48 -6.06
C LEU A 28 -5.94 11.22 -5.39
N ARG A 29 -6.19 9.97 -5.03
CA ARG A 29 -7.43 9.52 -4.38
C ARG A 29 -7.22 8.15 -3.75
N GLU A 30 -8.15 7.76 -2.90
CA GLU A 30 -8.27 6.39 -2.40
C GLU A 30 -8.72 5.44 -3.52
N LEU A 31 -8.24 4.20 -3.49
CA LEU A 31 -8.53 3.17 -4.49
C LEU A 31 -9.20 1.98 -3.82
N ASN A 32 -10.30 1.51 -4.40
CA ASN A 32 -10.90 0.24 -3.99
C ASN A 32 -10.28 -0.94 -4.77
N ALA A 33 -10.71 -2.15 -4.44
CA ALA A 33 -10.21 -3.37 -5.06
C ALA A 33 -10.39 -3.40 -6.59
N SER A 34 -11.50 -2.85 -7.09
CA SER A 34 -11.79 -2.78 -8.52
C SER A 34 -10.86 -1.79 -9.24
N ASP A 35 -10.58 -0.64 -8.63
CA ASP A 35 -9.64 0.34 -9.18
C ASP A 35 -8.23 -0.25 -9.28
N ILE A 36 -7.75 -0.92 -8.22
CA ILE A 36 -6.42 -1.55 -8.20
C ILE A 36 -6.34 -2.66 -9.25
N ALA A 37 -7.38 -3.50 -9.37
CA ALA A 37 -7.43 -4.55 -10.38
C ALA A 37 -7.40 -3.98 -11.82
N LYS A 38 -8.08 -2.84 -12.07
CA LYS A 38 -8.00 -2.15 -13.37
C LYS A 38 -6.59 -1.64 -13.66
N LEU A 39 -5.94 -1.02 -12.67
CA LEU A 39 -4.56 -0.52 -12.82
C LEU A 39 -3.58 -1.67 -13.13
N LEU A 40 -3.68 -2.78 -12.41
CA LEU A 40 -2.85 -3.97 -12.66
C LEU A 40 -3.04 -4.58 -14.06
N ARG A 41 -4.23 -4.43 -14.66
CA ARG A 41 -4.50 -4.88 -16.04
C ARG A 41 -4.01 -3.87 -17.08
N ALA A 42 -4.03 -2.58 -16.76
CA ALA A 42 -3.69 -1.51 -17.68
C ALA A 42 -2.16 -1.38 -17.89
N GLY A 43 -1.34 -1.81 -16.93
CA GLY A 43 0.11 -1.76 -17.09
C GLY A 43 0.89 -2.10 -15.84
N LYS A 44 2.16 -1.66 -15.81
CA LYS A 44 3.07 -1.88 -14.70
C LYS A 44 2.68 -1.02 -13.50
N VAL A 45 2.20 -1.66 -12.44
CA VAL A 45 1.92 -1.04 -11.15
C VAL A 45 2.92 -1.59 -10.14
N ARG A 46 3.41 -0.72 -9.25
CA ARG A 46 4.29 -1.12 -8.15
C ARG A 46 3.61 -0.85 -6.82
N PHE A 47 3.57 -1.87 -5.97
CA PHE A 47 3.12 -1.70 -4.59
C PHE A 47 4.28 -1.22 -3.71
N VAL A 48 3.96 -0.32 -2.78
CA VAL A 48 4.86 0.10 -1.71
C VAL A 48 4.08 0.00 -0.41
N VAL A 49 4.59 -0.77 0.55
CA VAL A 49 4.01 -0.87 1.88
C VAL A 49 4.68 0.15 2.78
N ALA A 50 3.86 0.95 3.45
CA ALA A 50 4.28 1.91 4.44
C ALA A 50 3.74 1.46 5.80
N ASP A 51 4.63 1.38 6.78
CA ASP A 51 4.32 0.97 8.15
C ASP A 51 5.16 1.83 9.10
N VAL A 52 4.52 2.43 10.11
CA VAL A 52 5.20 3.39 10.99
C VAL A 52 6.25 2.68 11.85
N GLY A 53 7.47 3.21 11.87
CA GLY A 53 8.62 2.58 12.51
C GLY A 53 9.41 1.65 11.58
N SER A 54 8.86 1.30 10.41
CA SER A 54 9.48 0.45 9.41
C SER A 54 9.96 1.23 8.18
N GLN A 55 10.86 0.65 7.40
CA GLN A 55 11.25 1.18 6.09
C GLN A 55 10.16 0.96 5.04
N LEU A 56 10.14 1.78 3.98
CA LEU A 56 9.25 1.55 2.85
C LEU A 56 9.59 0.24 2.15
N LYS A 57 8.64 -0.69 2.11
CA LYS A 57 8.83 -1.98 1.44
C LYS A 57 8.34 -1.88 0.00
N TRP A 58 9.29 -1.79 -0.93
CA TRP A 58 9.01 -1.75 -2.36
C TRP A 58 8.85 -3.14 -2.92
N ILE A 59 7.65 -3.51 -3.36
CA ILE A 59 7.40 -4.82 -3.95
C ILE A 59 8.00 -4.86 -5.37
N PRO A 60 8.73 -5.91 -5.75
CA PRO A 60 9.20 -6.09 -7.13
C PRO A 60 8.04 -6.15 -8.11
N LEU A 61 8.23 -5.63 -9.32
CA LEU A 61 7.17 -5.56 -10.33
C LEU A 61 6.60 -6.94 -10.70
N ASP A 62 7.47 -7.96 -10.76
CA ASP A 62 7.08 -9.34 -11.08
C ASP A 62 6.22 -9.98 -9.98
N GLU A 63 6.42 -9.56 -8.73
CA GLU A 63 5.69 -10.07 -7.57
C GLU A 63 4.39 -9.32 -7.29
N CYS A 64 4.17 -8.15 -7.90
CA CYS A 64 3.03 -7.28 -7.61
C CYS A 64 1.67 -7.97 -7.83
N TYR A 65 1.57 -8.84 -8.83
CA TYR A 65 0.32 -9.59 -9.07
C TYR A 65 0.07 -10.67 -8.01
N GLY A 66 1.12 -11.36 -7.57
CA GLY A 66 1.04 -12.32 -6.46
C GLY A 66 0.70 -11.63 -5.14
N PHE A 67 1.38 -10.52 -4.86
CA PHE A 67 1.16 -9.68 -3.68
C PHE A 67 -0.26 -9.12 -3.63
N TRP A 68 -0.80 -8.67 -4.76
CA TRP A 68 -2.20 -8.25 -4.88
C TRP A 68 -3.17 -9.36 -4.43
N LYS A 69 -2.98 -10.59 -4.93
CA LYS A 69 -3.87 -11.72 -4.65
C LYS A 69 -3.74 -12.25 -3.22
N SER A 70 -2.52 -12.35 -2.70
CA SER A 70 -2.27 -12.93 -1.39
C SER A 70 -2.50 -11.95 -0.27
N GLU A 71 -2.06 -10.70 -0.39
CA GLU A 71 -2.07 -9.79 0.74
C GLU A 71 -3.13 -8.72 0.54
N VAL A 72 -2.94 -7.86 -0.45
CA VAL A 72 -3.70 -6.61 -0.56
C VAL A 72 -5.21 -6.85 -0.67
N LYS A 73 -5.65 -7.75 -1.56
CA LYS A 73 -7.07 -7.97 -1.83
C LYS A 73 -7.86 -8.40 -0.58
N LYS A 74 -7.23 -9.14 0.34
CA LYS A 74 -7.87 -9.66 1.55
C LYS A 74 -8.04 -8.59 2.63
N HIS A 75 -7.18 -7.56 2.61
CA HIS A 75 -7.15 -6.49 3.60
C HIS A 75 -7.85 -5.21 3.13
N LEU A 76 -8.38 -5.18 1.90
CA LEU A 76 -9.17 -4.05 1.44
C LEU A 76 -10.59 -4.15 1.96
N ALA A 77 -11.01 -3.11 2.67
CA ALA A 77 -12.41 -2.93 3.04
C ALA A 77 -13.24 -2.80 1.75
N ASP A 78 -14.27 -3.63 1.64
CA ASP A 78 -15.24 -3.48 0.56
C ASP A 78 -16.17 -2.30 0.92
N PRO A 79 -16.25 -1.26 0.07
CA PRO A 79 -17.08 -0.10 0.38
C PRO A 79 -18.59 -0.39 0.34
N ALA A 80 -19.01 -1.55 -0.21
CA ALA A 80 -20.40 -2.00 -0.24
C ALA A 80 -20.70 -3.07 0.82
N ALA A 81 -19.68 -3.68 1.42
CA ALA A 81 -19.88 -4.45 2.64
C ALA A 81 -20.16 -3.46 3.77
N GLU A 82 -21.35 -3.52 4.33
CA GLU A 82 -21.64 -2.91 5.63
C GLU A 82 -20.57 -3.40 6.60
N ASN A 83 -19.59 -2.54 6.90
CA ASN A 83 -18.52 -2.84 7.84
C ASN A 83 -19.18 -2.92 9.23
N TYR A 84 -19.70 -4.10 9.57
CA TYR A 84 -20.14 -4.43 10.91
C TYR A 84 -18.92 -4.28 11.83
N ARG A 85 -18.88 -3.13 12.50
CA ARG A 85 -17.92 -2.77 13.55
C ARG A 85 -17.87 -3.81 14.68
N GLU A 86 -18.88 -4.69 14.76
CA GLU A 86 -19.06 -5.71 15.78
C GLU A 86 -18.41 -7.07 15.44
N SER A 87 -17.87 -7.29 14.23
CA SER A 87 -17.27 -8.58 13.84
C SER A 87 -15.76 -8.69 14.08
N PHE A 88 -15.14 -7.69 14.70
CA PHE A 88 -13.76 -7.82 15.19
C PHE A 88 -13.83 -8.11 16.68
N PRO A 89 -13.66 -9.37 17.13
CA PRO A 89 -13.60 -9.66 18.56
C PRO A 89 -12.42 -8.90 19.15
N ASP A 90 -12.75 -8.06 20.13
CA ASP A 90 -11.81 -7.41 21.02
C ASP A 90 -11.06 -8.51 21.79
N GLU A 91 -9.87 -8.88 21.33
CA GLU A 91 -8.90 -9.58 22.17
C GLU A 91 -7.60 -8.78 22.16
N TYR A 92 -7.47 -7.94 23.19
CA TYR A 92 -6.23 -7.30 23.63
C TYR A 92 -5.92 -7.76 25.06
#